data_AF-A0A6C0INK3-F1
#
_entry.id   AF-A0A6C0INK3-F1
#
_cell.length_a   1.000
_cell.length_b   1.000
_cell.length_c   1.000
_cell.angle_alpha   90.00
_cell.angle_beta   90.00
_cell.angle_gamma   90.00
#
_symmetry.space_group_name_H-M   'P 1'
#
loop_
_entity.id
_entity.type
_entity.pdbx_description
1 polymer ?
#
loop_
_entity_poly.entity_id
_entity_poly.type
_entity_poly.pdbx_seq_one_letter_code
_entity_poly.pdbx_strand_id
1 'polypeptide(L)'
;MTNATTKSEITKNYEQQLPEDLKTIYKQVVKERSEIYYMGYVLGFILAMLLLLTNTYILKRKMSTTAMVCQTILVSFLTNYFYYTLTPKKHMMLEHIKTEDQTKAWLKMYKGMQYNYHMGMLLGLVAVGMMAYAFRCA
;
A
#
# COMPACT_ATOMS: atom_id res chain seq x y z
N MET A 1 -7.36 1.23 -1.61
CA MET A 1 -7.61 -0.11 -2.19
C MET A 1 -7.40 -0.01 -3.68
N THR A 2 -6.48 -0.78 -4.24
CA THR A 2 -6.25 -0.80 -5.68
C THR A 2 -7.30 -1.63 -6.39
N ASN A 3 -7.46 -1.44 -7.70
CA ASN A 3 -8.39 -2.19 -8.56
C ASN A 3 -8.23 -3.73 -8.39
N ALA A 4 -7.01 -4.21 -8.14
CA ALA A 4 -6.73 -5.61 -7.84
C ALA A 4 -7.35 -6.08 -6.51
N THR A 5 -7.25 -5.27 -5.45
CA THR A 5 -7.83 -5.60 -4.13
C THR A 5 -9.36 -5.51 -4.11
N THR A 6 -9.96 -4.59 -4.87
CA THR A 6 -11.43 -4.46 -4.95
C THR A 6 -12.06 -5.64 -5.70
N LYS A 7 -11.34 -6.23 -6.66
CA LYS A 7 -11.80 -7.40 -7.42
C LYS A 7 -11.61 -8.73 -6.69
N SER A 8 -10.94 -8.73 -5.53
CA SER A 8 -10.70 -9.96 -4.77
C SER A 8 -12.02 -10.59 -4.32
N GLU A 9 -12.06 -11.92 -4.30
CA GLU A 9 -13.24 -12.68 -3.90
C GLU A 9 -13.70 -12.34 -2.47
N ILE A 10 -12.73 -12.12 -1.56
CA ILE A 10 -13.00 -11.74 -0.16
C ILE A 10 -13.71 -10.38 -0.10
N THR A 11 -13.29 -9.41 -0.91
CA THR A 11 -13.87 -8.08 -0.96
C THR A 11 -15.26 -8.09 -1.58
N LYS A 12 -15.45 -8.81 -2.69
CA LYS A 12 -16.74 -8.95 -3.38
C LYS A 12 -17.79 -9.62 -2.51
N ASN A 13 -17.42 -10.72 -1.85
CA ASN A 13 -18.33 -11.46 -0.97
C ASN A 13 -18.79 -10.59 0.21
N TYR A 14 -17.90 -9.76 0.75
CA TYR A 14 -18.28 -8.81 1.81
C TYR A 14 -19.21 -7.71 1.29
N GLU A 15 -18.89 -7.08 0.16
CA GLU A 15 -19.69 -5.97 -0.40
C GLU A 15 -21.12 -6.41 -0.79
N GLN A 16 -21.29 -7.64 -1.27
CA GLN A 16 -22.60 -8.20 -1.63
C GLN A 16 -23.52 -8.40 -0.42
N GLN A 17 -22.95 -8.60 0.78
CA GLN A 17 -23.70 -8.85 2.01
C GLN A 17 -24.09 -7.56 2.75
N LEU A 18 -23.66 -6.40 2.25
CA LEU A 18 -23.94 -5.11 2.88
C LEU A 18 -25.33 -4.58 2.47
N PRO A 19 -26.13 -4.07 3.42
CA PRO A 19 -27.28 -3.23 3.11
C PRO A 19 -26.83 -1.88 2.47
N GLU A 20 -27.73 -1.21 1.76
CA GLU A 20 -27.42 -0.04 0.93
C GLU A 20 -26.84 1.15 1.70
N ASP A 21 -27.26 1.33 2.95
CA ASP A 21 -26.70 2.34 3.87
C ASP A 21 -25.22 2.07 4.16
N LEU A 22 -24.87 0.82 4.47
CA LEU A 22 -23.49 0.41 4.74
C LEU A 22 -22.63 0.38 3.47
N LYS A 23 -23.19 0.12 2.29
CA LYS A 23 -22.45 0.20 1.02
C LYS A 23 -21.92 1.61 0.75
N THR A 24 -22.69 2.64 1.10
CA THR A 24 -22.27 4.03 0.89
C THR A 24 -21.08 4.38 1.78
N ILE A 25 -21.12 3.97 3.05
CA ILE A 25 -20.01 4.16 3.99
C ILE A 25 -18.80 3.33 3.54
N TYR A 26 -19.02 2.10 3.10
CA TYR A 26 -17.96 1.25 2.58
C TYR A 26 -17.23 1.89 1.38
N LYS A 27 -17.96 2.51 0.44
CA LYS A 27 -17.35 3.26 -0.68
C LYS A 27 -16.50 4.43 -0.20
N GLN A 28 -16.92 5.15 0.84
CA GLN A 28 -16.11 6.22 1.44
C GLN A 28 -14.82 5.68 2.03
N VAL A 29 -14.90 4.56 2.77
CA VAL A 29 -13.73 3.87 3.34
C VAL A 29 -12.77 3.38 2.25
N VAL A 30 -13.30 2.80 1.18
CA VAL A 30 -12.51 2.37 0.01
C VAL A 30 -11.81 3.55 -0.64
N LYS A 31 -12.52 4.68 -0.83
CA LYS A 31 -11.99 5.91 -1.43
C LYS A 31 -10.86 6.49 -0.58
N GLU A 32 -11.10 6.71 0.71
CA GLU A 32 -10.10 7.23 1.65
C GLU A 32 -8.82 6.37 1.64
N ARG A 33 -8.98 5.04 1.77
CA ARG A 33 -7.84 4.11 1.74
C ARG A 33 -7.09 4.12 0.41
N SER A 34 -7.76 4.45 -0.69
CA SER A 34 -7.13 4.58 -2.01
C SER A 34 -6.34 5.88 -2.11
N GLU A 35 -6.91 6.98 -1.64
CA GLU A 35 -6.24 8.28 -1.61
C GLU A 35 -4.98 8.24 -0.75
N ILE A 36 -5.05 7.68 0.46
CA ILE A 36 -3.87 7.50 1.34
C ILE A 36 -2.78 6.67 0.62
N TYR A 37 -3.18 5.61 -0.07
CA TYR A 37 -2.23 4.74 -0.79
C TYR A 37 -1.54 5.49 -1.95
N TYR A 38 -2.28 6.21 -2.78
CA TYR A 38 -1.67 6.98 -3.87
C TYR A 38 -0.81 8.13 -3.36
N MET A 39 -1.27 8.82 -2.30
CA MET A 39 -0.49 9.89 -1.67
C MET A 39 0.84 9.36 -1.11
N GLY A 40 0.84 8.17 -0.49
CA GLY A 40 2.06 7.52 -0.04
C GLY A 40 3.08 7.26 -1.15
N TYR A 41 2.63 6.90 -2.35
CA TYR A 41 3.53 6.75 -3.50
C TYR A 41 4.03 8.08 -4.05
N VAL A 42 3.18 9.10 -4.12
CA VAL A 42 3.60 10.45 -4.53
C VAL A 42 4.70 10.96 -3.61
N LEU A 43 4.50 10.85 -2.29
CA LEU A 43 5.49 11.22 -1.29
C LEU A 43 6.77 10.37 -1.41
N GLY A 44 6.62 9.06 -1.60
CA GLY A 44 7.75 8.16 -1.79
C GLY A 44 8.59 8.47 -3.03
N PHE A 45 7.93 8.83 -4.14
CA PHE A 45 8.60 9.22 -5.36
C PHE A 45 9.35 10.56 -5.21
N ILE A 46 8.73 11.55 -4.57
CA ILE A 46 9.39 12.82 -4.24
C ILE A 46 10.64 12.57 -3.38
N LEU A 47 10.51 11.74 -2.33
CA LEU A 47 11.64 11.39 -1.46
C LEU A 47 12.75 10.66 -2.22
N ALA A 48 12.39 9.72 -3.10
CA ALA A 48 13.34 9.02 -3.95
C ALA A 48 14.11 9.98 -4.86
N MET A 49 13.41 10.92 -5.50
CA MET A 49 14.02 11.94 -6.35
C MET A 49 14.99 12.82 -5.56
N LEU A 50 14.61 13.28 -4.37
CA LEU A 50 15.50 14.07 -3.50
C LEU A 50 16.78 13.31 -3.13
N LEU A 51 16.66 12.00 -2.83
CA LEU A 51 17.81 11.15 -2.53
C LEU A 51 18.72 10.94 -3.75
N LEU A 52 18.15 10.75 -4.94
CA LEU A 52 18.92 10.64 -6.19
C LEU A 52 19.67 11.93 -6.52
N LEU A 53 19.00 13.09 -6.37
CA LEU A 53 19.61 14.40 -6.60
C LEU A 53 20.75 14.64 -5.59
N THR A 54 20.55 14.29 -4.32
CA THR A 54 21.59 14.39 -3.29
C THR A 54 22.79 13.51 -3.61
N ASN A 55 22.56 12.25 -3.98
CA ASN A 55 23.63 11.32 -4.35
C ASN A 55 24.43 11.79 -5.58
N THR A 56 23.74 12.30 -6.60
CA THR A 56 24.35 12.68 -7.88
C THR A 56 25.05 14.04 -7.81
N TYR A 57 24.40 15.07 -7.25
CA TYR A 57 24.91 16.45 -7.30
C TYR A 57 25.74 16.82 -6.08
N ILE A 58 25.33 16.41 -4.87
CA ILE A 58 26.02 16.78 -3.63
C ILE A 58 27.15 15.80 -3.35
N LEU A 59 26.84 14.49 -3.34
CA LEU A 59 27.83 13.45 -3.03
C LEU A 59 28.67 13.00 -4.24
N LYS A 60 28.32 13.46 -5.45
CA LYS A 60 29.01 13.17 -6.73
C LYS A 60 29.22 11.66 -6.99
N ARG A 61 28.28 10.83 -6.53
CA ARG A 61 28.33 9.37 -6.73
C ARG A 61 27.82 9.04 -8.12
N LYS A 62 28.60 8.27 -8.89
CA LYS A 62 28.12 7.67 -10.14
C LYS A 62 27.21 6.49 -9.79
N MET A 63 25.99 6.50 -10.30
CA MET A 63 25.02 5.41 -10.15
C MET A 63 24.62 4.92 -11.53
N SER A 64 24.64 3.61 -11.76
CA SER A 64 24.05 3.04 -12.97
C SER A 64 22.53 3.24 -12.99
N THR A 65 21.95 3.26 -14.19
CA THR A 65 20.49 3.41 -14.36
C THR A 65 19.72 2.37 -13.56
N THR A 66 20.19 1.12 -13.55
CA THR A 66 19.60 0.03 -12.76
C THR A 66 19.59 0.36 -11.27
N ALA A 67 20.71 0.85 -10.71
CA ALA A 67 20.80 1.23 -9.31
C ALA A 67 19.85 2.39 -8.97
N MET A 68 19.73 3.39 -9.85
CA MET A 68 18.80 4.52 -9.65
C MET A 68 17.34 4.06 -9.65
N VAL A 69 16.96 3.16 -10.56
CA VAL A 69 15.62 2.58 -10.61
C VAL A 69 15.35 1.74 -9.37
N CYS A 70 16.28 0.88 -8.96
CA CYS A 70 16.15 0.06 -7.75
C CYS A 70 15.96 0.92 -6.49
N GLN A 71 16.78 1.97 -6.32
CA GLN A 71 16.66 2.90 -5.21
C GLN A 71 15.29 3.60 -5.23
N THR A 72 14.85 4.04 -6.40
CA THR A 72 13.56 4.74 -6.55
C THR A 72 12.39 3.84 -6.16
N ILE A 73 12.37 2.61 -6.66
CA ILE A 73 11.33 1.62 -6.34
C ILE A 73 11.35 1.33 -4.84
N LEU A 74 12.52 1.04 -4.26
CA LEU A 74 12.67 0.69 -2.85
C LEU A 74 12.18 1.82 -1.94
N VAL A 75 12.65 3.05 -2.16
CA VAL A 75 12.27 4.21 -1.35
C VAL A 75 10.78 4.50 -1.49
N SER A 76 10.24 4.41 -2.71
CA SER A 76 8.82 4.66 -2.97
C SER A 76 7.93 3.63 -2.27
N PHE A 77 8.28 2.34 -2.34
CA PHE A 77 7.55 1.26 -1.69
C PHE A 77 7.59 1.35 -0.17
N LEU A 78 8.78 1.60 0.41
CA LEU A 78 8.93 1.75 1.85
C LEU A 78 8.16 2.96 2.37
N THR A 79 8.26 4.10 1.68
CA THR A 79 7.52 5.30 2.06
C THR A 79 6.01 5.07 1.98
N ASN A 80 5.52 4.45 0.89
CA ASN A 80 4.11 4.09 0.75
C ASN A 80 3.63 3.23 1.92
N TYR A 81 4.42 2.23 2.30
CA TYR A 81 4.09 1.33 3.40
C TYR A 81 3.90 2.03 4.73
N PHE A 82 4.92 2.78 5.13
CA PHE A 82 4.90 3.50 6.40
C PHE A 82 3.82 4.56 6.38
N TYR A 83 3.68 5.30 5.28
CA TYR A 83 2.62 6.28 5.14
C TYR A 83 1.23 5.64 5.29
N TYR A 84 0.95 4.57 4.56
CA TYR A 84 -0.35 3.89 4.62
C TYR A 84 -0.66 3.27 5.99
N THR A 85 0.37 2.71 6.63
CA THR A 85 0.24 2.05 7.94
C THR A 85 0.05 3.05 9.07
N LEU A 86 0.84 4.13 9.07
CA LEU A 86 0.85 5.14 10.13
C LEU A 86 -0.25 6.19 9.99
N THR A 87 -0.77 6.42 8.78
CA THR A 87 -1.85 7.39 8.57
C THR A 87 -3.12 6.93 9.30
N PRO A 88 -3.66 7.76 10.23
CA PRO A 88 -4.89 7.45 10.92
C PRO A 88 -6.05 7.42 9.91
N LYS A 89 -6.92 6.42 10.04
CA LYS A 89 -8.07 6.22 9.17
C LYS A 89 -9.27 6.91 9.80
N LYS A 90 -9.91 7.81 9.05
CA LYS A 90 -11.01 8.67 9.50
C LYS A 90 -12.33 7.92 9.51
N HIS A 91 -12.61 7.11 8.49
CA HIS A 91 -13.86 6.36 8.38
C HIS A 91 -13.66 4.89 8.79
N MET A 92 -14.32 4.49 9.89
CA MET A 92 -14.30 3.12 10.38
C MET A 92 -15.67 2.46 10.21
N MET A 93 -15.73 1.36 9.46
CA MET A 93 -16.97 0.58 9.29
C MET A 93 -17.54 0.09 10.62
N LEU A 94 -16.67 -0.20 11.60
CA LEU A 94 -17.06 -0.68 12.92
C LEU A 94 -17.97 0.29 13.69
N GLU A 95 -17.91 1.59 13.38
CA GLU A 95 -18.77 2.60 14.02
C GLU A 95 -20.21 2.56 13.49
N HIS A 96 -20.43 1.94 12.34
CA HIS A 96 -21.72 1.95 11.63
C HIS A 96 -22.39 0.57 11.61
N ILE A 97 -21.62 -0.50 11.82
CA ILE A 97 -22.13 -1.86 11.89
C ILE A 97 -22.87 -2.08 13.22
N LYS A 98 -24.09 -2.63 13.13
CA LYS A 98 -24.96 -2.86 14.29
C LYS A 98 -25.06 -4.33 14.73
N THR A 99 -24.66 -5.28 13.87
CA THR A 99 -24.84 -6.71 14.12
C THR A 99 -23.50 -7.44 14.23
N GLU A 100 -23.45 -8.45 15.09
CA GLU A 100 -22.24 -9.24 15.32
C GLU A 100 -21.77 -9.96 14.05
N ASP A 101 -22.69 -10.45 13.23
CA ASP A 101 -22.38 -11.13 11.97
C ASP A 101 -21.68 -10.21 10.97
N GLN A 102 -22.14 -8.96 10.87
CA GLN A 102 -21.50 -7.95 10.02
C GLN A 102 -20.13 -7.54 10.58
N THR A 103 -19.97 -7.49 11.91
CA THR A 103 -18.67 -7.24 12.54
C THR A 103 -17.69 -8.38 12.22
N LYS A 104 -18.12 -9.64 12.31
CA LYS A 104 -17.32 -10.82 11.96
C LYS A 104 -16.94 -10.80 10.47
N ALA A 105 -17.89 -10.48 9.59
CA ALA A 105 -17.65 -10.39 8.15
C ALA A 105 -16.63 -9.30 7.82
N TRP A 106 -16.76 -8.11 8.42
CA TRP A 106 -15.79 -7.03 8.29
C TRP A 106 -14.41 -7.43 8.78
N LEU A 107 -14.30 -8.05 9.96
CA LEU A 107 -13.02 -8.48 10.53
C LEU A 107 -12.34 -9.54 9.67
N LYS A 108 -13.10 -10.51 9.13
CA LYS A 108 -12.56 -11.54 8.21
C LYS A 108 -11.98 -10.90 6.96
N MET A 109 -12.73 -9.99 6.34
CA MET A 109 -12.30 -9.26 5.15
C MET A 109 -11.09 -8.37 5.44
N TYR A 110 -11.14 -7.60 6.54
CA TYR A 110 -10.07 -6.69 6.96
C TYR A 110 -8.75 -7.42 7.22
N LYS A 111 -8.79 -8.52 8.00
CA LYS A 111 -7.60 -9.33 8.29
C LYS A 111 -7.03 -9.99 7.04
N GLY A 112 -7.89 -10.49 6.15
CA GLY A 112 -7.46 -11.08 4.88
C GLY A 112 -6.71 -10.09 3.99
N MET A 113 -7.23 -8.86 3.87
CA MET A 113 -6.53 -7.81 3.13
C MET A 113 -5.25 -7.34 3.81
N GLN A 114 -5.25 -7.22 5.14
CA GLN A 114 -4.06 -6.86 5.90
C GLN A 114 -2.93 -7.88 5.68
N TYR A 115 -3.26 -9.18 5.74
CA TYR A 115 -2.32 -10.25 5.43
C TYR A 115 -1.76 -10.12 4.02
N ASN A 116 -2.61 -9.97 3.01
CA ASN A 116 -2.18 -9.82 1.62
C ASN A 116 -1.29 -8.59 1.41
N TYR A 117 -1.56 -7.48 2.13
CA TYR A 117 -0.76 -6.26 2.05
C TYR A 117 0.66 -6.46 2.62
N HIS A 118 0.78 -7.01 3.83
CA HIS A 118 2.09 -7.26 4.43
C HIS A 118 2.87 -8.38 3.72
N MET A 119 2.18 -9.42 3.25
CA MET A 119 2.84 -10.48 2.49
C MET A 119 3.33 -10.00 1.13
N GLY A 120 2.51 -9.21 0.41
CA GLY A 120 2.93 -8.58 -0.85
C GLY A 120 4.16 -7.70 -0.65
N MET A 121 4.23 -6.96 0.46
CA MET A 121 5.43 -6.20 0.82
C MET A 121 6.66 -7.09 1.03
N LEU A 122 6.53 -8.12 1.87
CA LEU A 122 7.64 -9.00 2.20
C LEU A 122 8.20 -9.66 0.94
N LEU A 123 7.32 -10.15 0.06
CA LEU A 123 7.69 -10.72 -1.22
C LEU A 123 8.40 -9.70 -2.12
N GLY A 124 7.90 -8.46 -2.17
CA GLY A 124 8.54 -7.38 -2.91
C GLY A 124 9.96 -7.06 -2.41
N LEU A 125 10.16 -6.99 -1.09
CA LEU A 125 11.48 -6.75 -0.50
C LEU A 125 12.45 -7.90 -0.77
N VAL A 126 11.99 -9.15 -0.66
CA VAL A 126 12.81 -10.33 -1.00
C VAL A 126 13.20 -10.30 -2.47
N ALA A 127 12.27 -10.00 -3.37
CA ALA A 127 12.56 -9.91 -4.80
C ALA A 127 13.59 -8.81 -5.12
N VAL A 128 13.43 -7.61 -4.55
CA VAL A 128 14.41 -6.51 -4.73
C VAL A 128 15.77 -6.89 -4.13
N GLY A 129 15.81 -7.55 -2.97
CA GLY A 129 17.05 -8.03 -2.35
C GLY A 129 17.77 -9.07 -3.20
N MET A 130 17.04 -10.06 -3.74
CA MET A 130 17.56 -11.05 -4.66
C MET A 130 18.10 -10.39 -5.94
N MET A 131 17.36 -9.42 -6.48
CA MET A 131 17.78 -8.68 -7.68
C MET A 131 19.04 -7.86 -7.41
N ALA A 132 19.10 -7.13 -6.29
CA ALA A 132 20.28 -6.35 -5.92
C ALA A 132 21.52 -7.24 -5.71
N TYR A 133 21.34 -8.43 -5.13
CA TYR A 133 22.41 -9.41 -4.98
C TYR A 133 22.86 -10.00 -6.32
N ALA A 134 21.92 -10.45 -7.15
CA ALA A 134 22.18 -11.08 -8.43
C ALA A 134 22.84 -10.13 -9.43
N PHE A 135 22.37 -8.88 -9.47
CA PHE A 135 22.85 -7.86 -10.40
C PHE A 135 23.91 -6.94 -9.80
N ARG A 136 24.47 -7.29 -8.60
CA ARG A 136 25.46 -6.53 -7.82
C ARG A 136 25.59 -5.11 -8.37
N CYS A 137 24.68 -4.21 -7.98
CA CYS A 137 24.61 -2.84 -8.51
C CYS A 137 26.02 -2.25 -8.70
N ALA A 138 26.54 -2.39 -9.92
CA ALA A 138 27.83 -1.89 -10.38
C ALA A 138 27.60 -0.58 -11.11
#